data_AF-A0A1T4NK24-F1
#
_entry.id   AF-A0A1T4NK24-F1
#
_cell.length_a   1.000
_cell.length_b   1.000
_cell.length_c   1.000
_cell.angle_alpha   90.00
_cell.angle_beta   90.00
_cell.angle_gamma   90.00
#
_symmetry.space_group_name_H-M   'P 1'
#
loop_
_entity.id
_entity.type
_entity.pdbx_description
1 polymer ?
#
loop_
_entity_poly.entity_id
_entity_poly.type
_entity_poly.pdbx_seq_one_letter_code
_entity_poly.pdbx_strand_id
1 'polypeptide(L)'
;MRYKILFLLMFVLLVGCNEKVTTDFSKTISFINNDESKRFKVVEEITEANVTIKSDEIMSDSDIEIYFDMNDCQVKESKCTVALQYRFLNKNTKNVSVAIEPKLINLEIIE
;
A
#
# COMPACT_ATOMS: atom_id res chain seq x y z
N MET A 1 -10.57 -48.24 35.47
CA MET A 1 -9.39 -47.36 35.66
C MET A 1 -9.06 -46.77 34.30
N ARG A 2 -9.27 -45.45 34.15
CA ARG A 2 -8.51 -44.56 33.28
C ARG A 2 -8.67 -44.75 31.75
N TYR A 3 -9.76 -44.18 31.24
CA TYR A 3 -9.89 -43.51 29.94
C TYR A 3 -8.83 -42.39 29.73
N LYS A 4 -7.55 -42.67 29.97
CA LYS A 4 -6.47 -41.67 29.94
C LYS A 4 -5.66 -41.66 28.64
N ILE A 5 -6.00 -42.50 27.66
CA ILE A 5 -5.24 -42.60 26.41
C ILE A 5 -5.95 -41.91 25.23
N LEU A 6 -7.21 -41.46 25.39
CA LEU A 6 -7.94 -40.76 24.33
C LEU A 6 -8.04 -39.23 24.51
N PHE A 7 -7.38 -38.67 25.52
CA PHE A 7 -7.32 -37.22 25.73
C PHE A 7 -5.97 -36.61 25.29
N LEU A 8 -5.05 -37.45 24.78
CA LEU A 8 -3.71 -37.03 24.38
C LEU A 8 -3.59 -36.63 22.90
N LEU A 9 -4.67 -36.69 22.13
CA LEU A 9 -4.66 -36.47 20.67
C LEU A 9 -5.70 -35.46 20.17
N MET A 10 -6.41 -34.79 21.07
CA MET A 10 -7.42 -33.78 20.71
C MET A 10 -7.14 -32.40 21.33
N PHE A 11 -5.87 -32.07 21.51
CA PHE A 11 -5.43 -30.69 21.81
C PHE A 11 -4.27 -30.23 20.92
N VAL A 12 -3.89 -31.04 19.91
CA VAL A 12 -2.92 -30.68 18.87
C VAL A 12 -3.63 -30.27 17.57
N LEU A 13 -4.82 -29.67 17.72
CA LEU A 13 -5.57 -29.04 16.63
C LEU A 13 -6.01 -27.62 17.03
N LEU A 14 -5.20 -26.92 17.82
CA LEU A 14 -5.12 -25.46 17.70
C LEU A 14 -4.32 -25.20 16.43
N VAL A 15 -5.01 -25.40 15.31
CA VAL A 15 -4.62 -24.95 13.98
C VAL A 15 -4.24 -23.49 14.14
N GLY A 16 -2.94 -23.21 14.00
CA GLY A 16 -2.42 -21.85 14.00
C GLY A 16 -3.02 -21.08 12.84
N CYS A 17 -4.17 -20.44 13.06
CA CYS A 17 -4.53 -19.27 12.29
C CYS A 17 -3.52 -18.20 12.69
N ASN A 18 -2.49 -17.99 11.86
CA ASN A 18 -1.79 -16.71 11.86
C ASN A 18 -2.83 -15.68 11.41
N GLU A 19 -3.57 -15.10 12.36
CA GLU A 19 -4.53 -14.05 12.07
C GLU A 19 -3.78 -12.85 11.51
N LYS A 20 -4.17 -12.43 10.31
CA LYS A 20 -3.61 -11.23 9.69
C LYS A 20 -4.06 -10.00 10.48
N VAL A 21 -3.12 -9.15 10.81
CA VAL A 21 -3.37 -7.82 11.37
C VAL A 21 -3.72 -6.86 10.23
N THR A 22 -4.77 -6.07 10.42
CA THR A 22 -5.11 -4.96 9.51
C THR A 22 -4.69 -3.64 10.14
N THR A 23 -4.04 -2.78 9.38
CA THR A 23 -3.62 -1.45 9.82
C THR A 23 -4.01 -0.42 8.78
N ASP A 24 -4.64 0.66 9.24
CA ASP A 24 -5.14 1.75 8.41
C ASP A 24 -4.46 3.06 8.81
N PHE A 25 -3.99 3.83 7.83
CA PHE A 25 -3.42 5.16 8.06
C PHE A 25 -3.50 6.03 6.80
N SER A 26 -3.41 7.35 6.98
CA SER A 26 -3.20 8.30 5.90
C SER A 26 -1.71 8.46 5.61
N LYS A 27 -1.32 8.57 4.35
CA LYS A 27 0.08 8.74 3.93
C LYS A 27 0.19 9.80 2.85
N THR A 28 1.13 10.73 3.03
CA THR A 28 1.49 11.71 2.00
C THR A 28 1.95 11.02 0.71
N ILE A 29 1.45 11.52 -0.41
CA ILE A 29 1.80 11.03 -1.74
C ILE A 29 3.02 11.79 -2.24
N SER A 30 4.09 11.06 -2.52
CA SER A 30 5.26 11.58 -3.24
C SER A 30 5.06 11.52 -4.75
N PHE A 31 5.90 12.22 -5.50
CA PHE A 31 5.94 12.09 -6.96
C PHE A 31 7.36 11.88 -7.45
N ILE A 32 7.48 11.17 -8.57
CA ILE A 32 8.73 11.01 -9.30
C ILE A 32 8.57 11.75 -10.62
N ASN A 33 9.44 12.74 -10.86
CA ASN A 33 9.51 13.45 -12.12
C ASN A 33 10.96 13.48 -12.61
N ASN A 34 11.28 12.60 -13.56
CA ASN A 34 12.63 12.50 -14.14
C ASN A 34 12.80 13.44 -15.35
N ASP A 35 11.78 14.22 -15.70
CA ASP A 35 11.80 15.16 -16.82
C ASP A 35 11.47 16.56 -16.31
N GLU A 36 12.52 17.36 -16.09
CA GLU A 36 12.38 18.74 -15.58
C GLU A 36 11.57 19.65 -16.52
N SER A 37 11.38 19.26 -17.80
CA SER A 37 10.51 19.99 -18.72
C SER A 37 9.02 19.77 -18.45
N LYS A 38 8.65 18.72 -17.70
CA LYS A 38 7.27 18.44 -17.32
C LYS A 38 6.93 19.19 -16.03
N ARG A 39 6.03 20.17 -16.11
CA ARG A 39 5.39 20.76 -14.91
C ARG A 39 3.95 20.26 -14.84
N PHE A 40 3.41 20.19 -13.64
CA PHE A 40 2.06 19.68 -13.44
C PHE A 40 1.38 20.31 -12.23
N LYS A 41 0.07 20.20 -12.21
CA LYS A 41 -0.78 20.45 -11.05
C LYS A 41 -1.69 19.26 -10.83
N VAL A 42 -1.86 18.85 -9.57
CA VAL A 42 -2.85 17.84 -9.20
C VAL A 42 -4.24 18.49 -9.26
N VAL A 43 -5.17 17.92 -10.04
CA VAL A 43 -6.48 18.55 -10.33
C VAL A 43 -7.34 18.68 -9.06
N GLU A 44 -7.20 17.74 -8.12
CA GLU A 44 -8.05 17.63 -6.92
C GLU A 44 -7.31 17.91 -5.60
N GLU A 45 -6.13 18.53 -5.62
CA GLU A 45 -5.29 18.79 -4.42
C GLU A 45 -5.12 17.57 -3.50
N ILE A 46 -5.16 16.36 -4.06
CA ILE A 46 -4.96 15.12 -3.31
C ILE A 46 -3.49 15.03 -2.94
N THR A 47 -3.18 15.31 -1.67
CA THR A 47 -1.82 15.26 -1.11
C THR A 47 -1.57 14.02 -0.25
N GLU A 48 -2.63 13.32 0.15
CA GLU A 48 -2.58 12.12 0.97
C GLU A 48 -3.47 11.00 0.40
N ALA A 49 -3.06 9.76 0.66
CA ALA A 49 -3.84 8.55 0.36
C ALA A 49 -4.14 7.78 1.64
N ASN A 50 -5.34 7.18 1.70
CA ASN A 50 -5.67 6.20 2.72
C ASN A 50 -5.05 4.85 2.34
N VAL A 51 -4.32 4.25 3.27
CA VAL A 51 -3.62 2.99 3.07
C VAL A 51 -4.16 1.97 4.07
N THR A 52 -4.58 0.83 3.55
CA THR A 52 -4.96 -0.35 4.34
C THR A 52 -3.96 -1.47 4.08
N ILE A 53 -3.28 -1.92 5.12
CA ILE A 53 -2.31 -3.02 5.06
C ILE A 53 -2.85 -4.22 5.83
N LYS A 54 -2.84 -5.40 5.20
CA LYS A 54 -3.08 -6.68 5.86
C LYS A 54 -1.79 -7.49 5.87
N SER A 55 -1.25 -7.82 7.04
CA SER A 55 0.00 -8.56 7.17
C SER A 55 0.06 -9.44 8.43
N ASP A 56 1.16 -10.18 8.62
CA ASP A 56 1.36 -11.02 9.82
C ASP A 56 1.80 -10.20 11.05
N GLU A 57 2.19 -8.94 10.86
CA GLU A 57 2.66 -8.05 11.92
C GLU A 57 2.02 -6.65 11.82
N ILE A 58 2.18 -5.83 12.85
CA ILE A 58 1.74 -4.43 12.76
C ILE A 58 2.75 -3.67 11.87
N MET A 59 2.23 -2.97 10.87
CA MET A 59 3.00 -2.07 10.02
C MET A 59 2.60 -0.62 10.26
N SER A 60 3.54 0.30 10.15
CA SER A 60 3.29 1.73 10.29
C SER A 60 3.46 2.46 8.96
N ASP A 61 3.03 3.72 8.95
CA ASP A 61 3.22 4.63 7.83
C ASP A 61 4.71 4.78 7.46
N SER A 62 5.63 4.70 8.42
CA SER A 62 7.08 4.75 8.20
C SER A 62 7.64 3.56 7.42
N ASP A 63 6.90 2.46 7.32
CA ASP A 63 7.36 1.25 6.62
C ASP A 63 7.09 1.31 5.10
N ILE A 64 6.28 2.25 4.64
CA ILE A 64 5.79 2.33 3.26
C ILE A 64 5.90 3.75 2.70
N GLU A 65 6.19 3.84 1.42
CA GLU A 65 6.07 5.07 0.64
C GLU A 65 4.98 4.89 -0.41
N ILE A 66 4.13 5.91 -0.57
CA ILE A 66 3.12 5.98 -1.63
C ILE A 66 3.57 7.06 -2.61
N TYR A 67 3.56 6.75 -3.90
CA TYR A 67 4.02 7.67 -4.94
C TYR A 67 3.31 7.46 -6.27
N PHE A 68 3.40 8.43 -7.17
CA PHE A 68 3.15 8.22 -8.60
C PHE A 68 4.37 8.63 -9.43
N ASP A 69 4.48 8.07 -10.63
CA ASP A 69 5.54 8.40 -11.59
C ASP A 69 4.95 9.17 -12.78
N MET A 70 5.56 10.31 -13.11
CA MET A 70 5.18 11.14 -14.25
C MET A 70 5.73 10.65 -15.60
N ASN A 71 6.58 9.63 -15.60
CA ASN A 71 7.07 9.02 -16.83
C ASN A 71 5.90 8.42 -17.65
N ASP A 72 4.83 8.00 -16.97
CA ASP A 72 3.62 7.48 -17.60
C ASP A 72 2.78 8.59 -18.28
N CYS A 73 3.08 9.87 -18.02
CA CYS A 73 2.40 11.00 -18.63
C CYS A 73 3.12 11.51 -19.89
N GLN A 74 2.39 11.62 -21.00
CA GLN A 74 2.89 12.21 -22.24
C GLN A 74 2.76 13.73 -22.21
N VAL A 75 3.82 14.44 -22.62
CA VAL A 75 3.89 15.92 -22.64
C VAL A 75 2.83 16.58 -23.52
N LYS A 76 2.33 15.87 -24.54
CA LYS A 76 1.36 16.40 -25.50
C LYS A 76 -0.08 16.43 -24.98
N GLU A 77 -0.33 15.90 -23.79
CA GLU A 77 -1.65 15.83 -23.19
C GLU A 77 -1.80 16.91 -22.12
N SER A 78 -2.90 17.65 -22.13
CA SER A 78 -3.19 18.65 -21.08
C SER A 78 -3.58 18.00 -19.76
N LYS A 79 -3.93 16.71 -19.77
CA LYS A 79 -4.32 15.93 -18.59
C LYS A 79 -3.71 14.54 -18.66
N CYS A 80 -3.36 14.00 -17.51
CA CYS A 80 -2.83 12.65 -17.36
C CYS A 80 -3.47 11.98 -16.15
N THR A 81 -3.80 10.70 -16.26
CA THR A 81 -4.26 9.90 -15.12
C THR A 81 -3.16 8.89 -14.76
N VAL A 82 -2.66 8.97 -13.53
CA VAL A 82 -1.61 8.09 -13.02
C VAL A 82 -2.16 7.21 -11.91
N ALA A 83 -1.62 5.99 -11.81
CA ALA A 83 -1.92 5.10 -10.69
C ALA A 83 -0.97 5.38 -9.53
N LEU A 84 -1.52 5.40 -8.31
CA LEU A 84 -0.70 5.36 -7.12
C LEU A 84 -0.02 4.00 -7.00
N GLN A 85 1.26 4.07 -6.68
CA GLN A 85 2.15 2.95 -6.44
C GLN A 85 2.65 3.01 -5.00
N TYR A 86 3.26 1.91 -4.56
CA TYR A 86 3.88 1.86 -3.25
C TYR A 86 5.15 1.02 -3.27
N ARG A 87 6.02 1.31 -2.31
CA ARG A 87 7.17 0.45 -1.98
C ARG A 87 7.38 0.38 -0.48
N PHE A 88 7.83 -0.77 -0.01
CA PHE A 88 8.26 -0.93 1.38
C PHE A 88 9.69 -0.44 1.55
N LEU A 89 9.95 0.28 2.64
CA LEU A 89 11.24 0.94 2.85
C LEU A 89 12.23 0.05 3.61
N ASN A 90 11.78 -0.67 4.64
CA ASN A 90 12.69 -1.28 5.61
C ASN A 90 12.37 -2.73 6.00
N LYS A 91 11.45 -3.41 5.31
CA LYS A 91 10.97 -4.74 5.72
C LYS A 91 10.93 -5.75 4.58
N ASN A 92 11.31 -6.98 4.91
CA ASN A 92 11.11 -8.14 4.05
C ASN A 92 9.65 -8.61 4.20
N THR A 93 8.75 -7.88 3.55
CA THR A 93 7.30 -8.05 3.66
C THR A 93 6.84 -9.23 2.81
N LYS A 94 6.74 -10.41 3.41
CA LYS A 94 6.08 -11.57 2.79
C LYS A 94 4.62 -11.60 3.21
N ASN A 95 3.75 -12.06 2.30
CA ASN A 95 2.32 -12.24 2.56
C ASN A 95 1.61 -10.96 3.05
N VAL A 96 1.94 -9.82 2.44
CA VAL A 96 1.30 -8.53 2.70
C VAL A 96 0.36 -8.17 1.56
N SER A 97 -0.83 -7.67 1.90
CA SER A 97 -1.76 -7.06 0.97
C SER A 97 -1.90 -5.59 1.30
N VAL A 98 -1.78 -4.72 0.28
CA VAL A 98 -1.92 -3.26 0.42
C VAL A 98 -3.06 -2.80 -0.47
N ALA A 99 -3.96 -1.99 0.09
CA ALA A 99 -4.96 -1.22 -0.64
C ALA A 99 -4.70 0.27 -0.43
N ILE A 100 -4.88 1.05 -1.49
CA ILE A 100 -4.61 2.50 -1.51
C ILE A 100 -5.82 3.19 -2.12
N GLU A 101 -6.34 4.20 -1.43
CA GLU A 101 -7.44 5.02 -1.91
C GLU A 101 -7.09 6.53 -1.80
N PRO A 102 -7.20 7.30 -2.90
CA PRO A 102 -7.67 6.88 -4.22
C PRO A 102 -6.61 6.07 -4.97
N LYS A 103 -7.05 5.13 -5.82
CA LYS A 103 -6.12 4.35 -6.65
C LYS A 103 -5.49 5.16 -7.79
N LEU A 104 -6.21 6.14 -8.31
CA LEU A 104 -5.83 6.95 -9.47
C LEU A 104 -5.85 8.43 -9.11
N ILE A 105 -4.94 9.20 -9.71
CA ILE A 105 -4.88 10.65 -9.57
C ILE A 105 -4.90 11.28 -10.96
N ASN A 106 -5.70 12.33 -11.10
CA ASN A 106 -5.74 13.14 -12.30
C ASN A 106 -4.81 14.35 -12.15
N LEU A 107 -3.91 14.50 -13.12
CA LEU A 107 -2.93 15.57 -13.24
C LEU A 107 -3.31 16.46 -14.41
N GLU A 108 -3.08 17.75 -14.28
CA GLU A 108 -3.07 18.72 -15.36
C GLU A 108 -1.60 19.05 -15.68
N ILE A 109 -1.19 18.87 -16.93
CA ILE A 109 0.18 19.18 -17.36
C ILE A 109 0.24 20.66 -17.72
N ILE A 110 1.23 21.35 -17.17
CA ILE A 110 1.44 22.78 -17.37
C ILE A 110 2.76 22.92 -18.14
N GLU A 111 2.70 23.64 -19.27
CA GLU A 111 3.89 24.03 -20.05
C GLU A 111 4.71 25.11 -19.34
#